data_AF-A0A1Y4B1B4-F1
#
_entry.id   AF-A0A1Y4B1B4-F1
#
_cell.length_a   1.000
_cell.length_b   1.000
_cell.length_c   1.000
_cell.angle_alpha   90.00
_cell.angle_beta   90.00
_cell.angle_gamma   90.00
#
_symmetry.space_group_name_H-M   'P 1'
#
loop_
_entity.id
_entity.type
_entity.pdbx_description
1 polymer ?
#
loop_
_entity_poly.entity_id
_entity_poly.type
_entity_poly.pdbx_seq_one_letter_code
_entity_poly.pdbx_strand_id
1 'polypeptide(L)' 'MPRNKLQGIVFGIIMSYAMAYGMEVYNIAIKEGVNLTAGGFSNMTNLIFWDALKEASYMARYAPI' A
#
# COMPACT_ATOMS: atom_id res chain seq x y z
N MET A 1 -16.80 -12.05 7.83
CA MET A 1 -16.22 -13.32 8.34
C MET A 1 -16.34 -14.35 7.21
N PRO A 2 -15.23 -14.91 6.70
CA PRO A 2 -15.27 -15.79 5.54
C PRO A 2 -16.12 -17.03 5.86
N ARG A 3 -17.16 -17.25 5.07
CA ARG A 3 -18.17 -18.29 5.31
C ARG A 3 -17.85 -19.60 4.55
N ASN A 4 -16.87 -19.56 3.64
CA ASN A 4 -16.43 -20.65 2.78
C ASN A 4 -14.89 -20.65 2.60
N LYS A 5 -14.28 -21.83 2.38
CA LYS A 5 -12.82 -21.96 2.19
C LYS A 5 -12.26 -21.08 1.05
N LEU A 6 -12.99 -20.97 -0.07
CA LEU A 6 -12.61 -20.11 -1.19
C LEU A 6 -12.61 -18.62 -0.82
N GLN A 7 -13.60 -18.16 -0.04
CA GLN A 7 -13.60 -16.79 0.48
C GLN A 7 -12.43 -16.54 1.42
N GLY A 8 -12.06 -17.52 2.26
CA GLY A 8 -10.89 -17.42 3.13
C GLY A 8 -9.59 -17.25 2.34
N ILE A 9 -9.41 -17.98 1.25
CA ILE A 9 -8.24 -17.87 0.37
C ILE A 9 -8.21 -16.50 -0.33
N VAL A 10 -9.32 -16.10 -0.95
CA VAL A 10 -9.41 -14.81 -1.65
C VAL A 10 -9.21 -13.64 -0.68
N PHE A 11 -9.79 -13.71 0.52
CA PHE A 11 -9.61 -12.70 1.55
C PHE A 11 -8.16 -12.66 2.04
N GLY A 12 -7.52 -13.82 2.26
CA GLY A 12 -6.11 -13.89 2.61
C GLY A 12 -5.20 -13.23 1.58
N ILE A 13 -5.45 -13.48 0.28
CA ILE A 13 -4.71 -12.87 -0.83
C ILE A 13 -4.92 -11.36 -0.86
N ILE A 14 -6.17 -10.89 -0.79
CA ILE A 14 -6.45 -9.45 -0.80
C ILE A 14 -5.79 -8.77 0.41
N MET A 15 -5.84 -9.38 1.58
CA MET A 15 -5.22 -8.84 2.78
C MET A 15 -3.69 -8.82 2.68
N SER A 16 -3.06 -9.85 2.10
CA SER A 16 -1.60 -9.87 1.92
C SER A 16 -1.15 -8.78 0.95
N TYR A 17 -1.87 -8.59 -0.15
CA TYR A 17 -1.59 -7.50 -1.09
C TYR A 17 -1.85 -6.12 -0.47
N ALA A 18 -2.96 -5.95 0.24
CA ALA A 18 -3.30 -4.70 0.91
C ALA A 18 -2.29 -4.32 2.00
N MET A 19 -1.77 -5.29 2.76
CA MET A 19 -0.72 -5.05 3.77
C MET A 19 0.60 -4.65 3.12
N ALA A 20 1.08 -5.42 2.13
CA ALA A 20 2.34 -5.13 1.47
C ALA A 20 2.30 -3.75 0.78
N TYR A 21 1.22 -3.47 0.05
CA TYR A 21 1.04 -2.20 -0.64
C TYR A 21 0.75 -1.04 0.32
N GLY A 22 -0.02 -1.27 1.39
CA GLY A 22 -0.36 -0.25 2.38
C GLY A 22 0.85 0.29 3.13
N MET A 23 1.83 -0.56 3.44
CA MET A 23 3.09 -0.13 4.06
C MET A 23 3.92 0.74 3.11
N GLU A 24 3.90 0.44 1.82
CA GLU A 24 4.61 1.23 0.83
C GLU A 24 3.97 2.61 0.63
N VAL A 25 2.63 2.66 0.53
CA VAL A 25 1.87 3.91 0.49
C VAL A 25 2.16 4.77 1.73
N TYR A 26 2.24 4.15 2.90
CA TYR A 26 2.55 4.85 4.15
C TYR A 26 3.96 5.46 4.13
N ASN A 27 4.96 4.69 3.69
CA ASN A 27 6.34 5.17 3.59
C ASN A 27 6.45 6.35 2.61
N ILE A 28 5.80 6.29 1.45
CA ILE A 28 5.80 7.39 0.49
C ILE A 28 5.04 8.60 1.02
N ALA A 29 3.91 8.40 1.69
CA ALA A 29 3.18 9.51 2.32
C ALA A 29 4.05 10.27 3.33
N ILE A 30 4.89 9.56 4.09
CA ILE A 30 5.87 10.19 5.00
C ILE A 30 6.99 10.88 4.21
N LYS A 31 7.51 10.23 3.16
CA LYS A 31 8.58 10.78 2.30
C LYS A 31 8.17 12.07 1.60
N GLU A 32 6.92 12.14 1.14
CA GLU A 32 6.29 13.33 0.54
C GLU A 32 5.88 14.37 1.61
N GLY A 33 6.14 14.11 2.90
CA GLY A 33 5.91 15.07 3.97
C GLY A 33 4.44 15.27 4.33
N VAL A 34 3.54 14.38 3.90
CA VAL A 34 2.09 14.50 4.13
C VAL A 34 1.76 14.49 5.62
N ASN A 35 2.51 13.71 6.41
CA ASN A 35 2.42 13.72 7.87
C ASN A 35 2.78 15.09 8.50
N LEU A 36 3.57 15.92 7.82
CA LEU A 36 3.99 17.25 8.29
C LEU A 36 3.08 18.38 7.76
N THR A 37 2.21 18.08 6.79
CA THR A 37 1.24 19.06 6.27
C THR A 37 0.08 19.26 7.25
N ALA A 38 -0.48 20.48 7.30
CA ALA A 38 -1.66 20.77 8.11
C ALA A 38 -2.83 19.88 7.66
N GLY A 39 -3.25 18.93 8.49
CA GLY A 39 -4.24 17.89 8.15
C GLY A 39 -3.66 16.46 8.04
N GLY A 40 -2.34 16.29 8.09
CA GLY A 40 -1.67 14.99 8.15
C GLY A 40 -2.07 14.06 6.99
N PHE A 41 -2.24 12.77 7.28
CA PHE A 41 -2.69 11.78 6.29
C PHE A 41 -4.08 12.06 5.69
N SER A 42 -4.90 12.94 6.28
CA SER A 42 -6.18 13.36 5.68
C SER A 42 -5.99 14.25 4.44
N ASN A 43 -4.79 14.81 4.25
CA ASN A 43 -4.41 15.56 3.06
C ASN A 43 -3.67 14.70 2.01
N MET A 44 -3.69 13.37 2.16
CA MET A 44 -3.14 12.46 1.14
C MET A 44 -3.85 12.67 -0.20
N THR A 45 -3.09 13.04 -1.23
CA THR A 45 -3.58 13.09 -2.60
C THR A 45 -3.45 11.72 -3.28
N ASN A 46 -4.29 11.48 -4.28
CA ASN A 46 -4.24 10.24 -5.08
C ASN A 46 -2.88 10.00 -5.77
N LEU A 47 -2.01 11.02 -5.84
CA LEU A 47 -0.65 10.92 -6.37
C LEU A 47 0.24 10.00 -5.54
N ILE A 48 0.07 9.97 -4.22
CA ILE A 48 0.86 9.13 -3.31
C ILE A 48 0.64 7.65 -3.61
N PHE A 49 -0.60 7.26 -3.94
CA PHE A 49 -0.89 5.90 -4.38
C PHE A 49 -0.23 5.58 -5.73
N TRP A 50 -0.18 6.55 -6.64
CA TRP A 50 0.48 6.36 -7.94
C TRP A 50 2.00 6.19 -7.79
N ASP A 51 2.62 6.98 -6.92
CA ASP A 51 4.05 6.86 -6.66
C ASP A 51 4.39 5.62 -5.82
N ALA A 52 3.49 5.20 -4.92
CA ALA A 52 3.62 3.92 -4.21
C ALA A 52 3.53 2.73 -5.15
N LEU A 53 2.65 2.77 -6.15
CA LEU A 53 2.61 1.75 -7.20
C LEU A 53 3.90 1.71 -8.00
N LYS A 54 4.49 2.86 -8.33
CA LYS A 54 5.77 2.90 -9.04
C LYS A 54 6.88 2.30 -8.20
N GLU A 55 7.11 2.79 -6.97
CA GLU A 55 8.18 2.26 -6.11
C GLU A 55 7.95 0.78 -5.78
N ALA A 56 6.72 0.35 -5.49
CA ALA A 56 6.39 -1.06 -5.31
C ALA A 56 6.67 -1.89 -6.57
N SER A 57 6.38 -1.37 -7.78
CA SER A 57 6.66 -2.07 -9.04
C SER A 57 8.16 -2.15 -9.34
N TYR A 58 8.95 -1.14 -8.95
CA TYR A 58 10.39 -1.16 -9.05
C TYR A 58 11.00 -2.15 -8.06
N MET A 59 10.53 -2.15 -6.81
CA MET A 59 10.96 -3.15 -5.83
C MET A 59 10.56 -4.56 -6.24
N ALA A 60 9.34 -4.79 -6.74
CA ALA A 60 8.93 -6.10 -7.23
C ALA A 60 9.76 -6.59 -8.44
N ARG A 61 10.28 -5.66 -9.27
CA ARG A 61 11.12 -5.99 -10.43
C ARG A 61 12.59 -6.19 -10.06
N TYR A 62 13.10 -5.48 -9.05
CA TYR A 62 14.51 -5.48 -8.66
C TYR A 62 14.81 -6.20 -7.34
N ALA A 63 13.79 -6.72 -6.63
CA ALA A 63 13.98 -7.55 -5.46
C ALA A 63 14.68 -8.85 -5.87
N PRO A 64 15.91 -9.12 -5.39
CA PRO A 64 16.52 -10.43 -5.56
C PRO A 64 15.70 -11.40 -4.70
N ILE A 65 15.05 -12.34 -5.37
CA ILE A 65 14.46 -13.52 -4.73
C ILE A 65 15.61 -14.47 -4.37
#